data_AF-A0A0C3S223-F1
#
_entry.id   AF-A0A0C3S223-F1
#
_cell.length_a   1.000
_cell.length_b   1.000
_cell.length_c   1.000
_cell.angle_alpha   90.00
_cell.angle_beta   90.00
_cell.angle_gamma   90.00
#
_symmetry.space_group_name_H-M   'P 1'
#
loop_
_entity.id
_entity.type
_entity.pdbx_description
1 polymer ?
#
loop_
_entity_poly.entity_id
_entity_poly.type
_entity_poly.pdbx_seq_one_letter_code
_entity_poly.pdbx_strand_id
1 'polypeptide(L)'
;MAIDVPARAPVASPRRFTVARSSIAVASSRVQIKQRARQAAAVIIELDEEDDIRAYKKRRTSSEAPEDDLLSEQQLDLEPQEADPNGDQWIDLDAEDADDPLMVSEYVIDIFNYLKEVEQTTMPNPNYMEMQKDLAWNMRGILTDWLIQVHSRFRLLPETLFLAINIIDRFLSLRVVSLAKLQLVGITCLFVAAKVEEIVAPSAQNFLYCADSSYTEAEILQAERYVLKTLEWNMSYPNPIHFLRRVSKADDYNVKSRTIAKYFLEIQCLEWRLIAAPPSLVAAAALWLARLVVGEVEWTPNLAHYSSYPESALIPTANLMLNYVLKPIKHQSFFRKYAGKKFMKVSNPFCLKPKRPNWLYF
;
A
#
# COMPACT_ATOMS: atom_id res chain seq x y z
N MET A 1 84.15 -21.23 4.40
CA MET A 1 83.01 -21.40 3.47
C MET A 1 81.86 -20.56 4.00
N ALA A 2 81.80 -19.30 3.56
CA ALA A 2 80.69 -18.39 3.83
C ALA A 2 79.72 -18.52 2.64
N ILE A 3 78.44 -18.78 2.92
CA ILE A 3 77.40 -18.98 1.92
C ILE A 3 76.68 -17.64 1.77
N ASP A 4 76.75 -17.08 0.56
CA ASP A 4 76.03 -15.87 0.16
C ASP A 4 74.51 -16.07 0.21
N VAL A 5 73.81 -15.08 0.78
CA VAL A 5 72.35 -14.99 0.81
C VAL A 5 71.87 -14.24 -0.44
N PRO A 6 70.89 -14.76 -1.22
CA PRO A 6 70.41 -14.09 -2.42
C PRO A 6 69.43 -12.95 -2.08
N ALA A 7 69.58 -11.82 -2.78
CA ALA A 7 68.70 -10.66 -2.70
C ALA A 7 67.38 -10.87 -3.48
N ARG A 8 66.25 -10.45 -2.90
CA ARG A 8 64.91 -10.29 -3.52
C ARG A 8 64.09 -9.37 -2.61
N ALA A 9 63.22 -8.45 -3.02
CA ALA A 9 62.84 -7.71 -4.23
C ALA A 9 61.97 -6.53 -3.67
N PRO A 10 61.78 -5.40 -4.36
CA PRO A 10 61.17 -4.22 -3.75
C PRO A 10 59.69 -4.43 -3.41
N VAL A 11 59.30 -4.04 -2.19
CA VAL A 11 57.91 -4.05 -1.69
C VAL A 11 57.14 -2.92 -2.37
N ALA A 12 56.07 -3.26 -3.10
CA ALA A 12 55.16 -2.28 -3.69
C ALA A 12 54.38 -1.54 -2.58
N SER A 13 54.43 -0.21 -2.61
CA SER A 13 53.66 0.66 -1.70
C SER A 13 52.16 0.62 -2.01
N PRO A 14 51.28 0.81 -1.00
CA PRO A 14 49.84 0.76 -1.21
C PRO A 14 49.38 1.96 -2.06
N ARG A 15 48.68 1.66 -3.16
CA ARG A 15 48.03 2.68 -4.00
C ARG A 15 46.95 3.39 -3.18
N ARG A 16 47.11 4.70 -2.97
CA ARG A 16 46.04 5.59 -2.50
C ARG A 16 44.91 5.58 -3.53
N PHE A 17 43.72 5.13 -3.14
CA PHE A 17 42.50 5.41 -3.88
C PHE A 17 42.09 6.87 -3.63
N THR A 18 42.28 7.72 -4.63
CA THR A 18 41.64 9.04 -4.67
C THR A 18 40.19 8.87 -5.13
N VAL A 19 39.25 9.10 -4.23
CA VAL A 19 37.82 9.20 -4.56
C VAL A 19 37.61 10.49 -5.35
N ALA A 20 37.36 10.36 -6.66
CA ALA A 20 36.84 11.46 -7.46
C ALA A 20 35.41 11.75 -7.01
N ARG A 21 35.16 12.95 -6.48
CA ARG A 21 33.80 13.48 -6.33
C ARG A 21 33.25 13.75 -7.73
N SER A 22 32.36 12.90 -8.23
CA SER A 22 31.49 13.23 -9.35
C SER A 22 30.36 14.11 -8.82
N SER A 23 30.34 15.36 -9.27
CA SER A 23 29.21 16.27 -9.12
C SER A 23 28.07 15.81 -10.03
N ILE A 24 27.01 15.25 -9.46
CA ILE A 24 25.74 15.03 -10.17
C ILE A 24 25.11 16.42 -10.41
N ALA A 25 25.27 16.92 -11.62
CA ALA A 25 24.70 18.19 -12.06
C ALA A 25 23.26 17.99 -12.56
N VAL A 26 22.35 18.71 -11.91
CA VAL A 26 21.08 19.29 -12.36
C VAL A 26 20.82 19.19 -13.88
N ALA A 27 20.29 18.07 -14.36
CA ALA A 27 19.85 17.89 -15.74
C ALA A 27 18.34 17.59 -15.86
N SER A 28 17.69 16.99 -14.84
CA SER A 28 16.27 16.62 -14.93
C SER A 28 15.29 17.80 -14.82
N SER A 29 15.71 18.93 -14.24
CA SER A 29 14.83 20.10 -14.05
C SER A 29 14.60 20.93 -15.33
N ARG A 30 15.50 20.88 -16.31
CA ARG A 30 15.36 21.65 -17.57
C ARG A 30 14.37 21.04 -18.55
N VAL A 31 14.16 19.72 -18.49
CA VAL A 31 13.23 19.01 -19.38
C VAL A 31 11.78 19.21 -18.92
N GLN A 32 11.54 19.16 -17.61
CA GLN A 32 10.21 19.41 -17.01
C GLN A 32 9.70 20.85 -17.21
N ILE A 33 10.59 21.86 -17.20
CA ILE A 33 10.23 23.26 -17.47
C ILE A 33 9.81 23.43 -18.95
N LYS A 34 10.43 22.71 -19.89
CA LYS A 34 10.08 22.78 -21.32
C LYS A 34 8.73 22.13 -21.65
N GLN A 35 8.35 21.04 -20.96
CA GLN A 35 7.04 20.42 -21.12
C GLN A 35 5.91 21.28 -20.55
N ARG A 36 6.10 21.87 -19.36
CA ARG A 36 5.13 22.82 -18.77
C ARG A 36 4.94 24.08 -19.62
N ALA A 37 6.01 24.61 -20.22
CA ALA A 37 5.93 25.76 -21.12
C ALA A 37 5.17 25.45 -22.42
N ARG A 38 5.29 24.22 -22.96
CA ARG A 38 4.53 23.78 -24.14
C ARG A 38 3.04 23.58 -23.85
N GLN A 39 2.69 23.00 -22.70
CA GLN A 39 1.30 22.88 -22.28
C GLN A 39 0.66 24.24 -21.98
N ALA A 40 1.38 25.17 -21.33
CA ALA A 40 0.88 26.52 -21.09
C ALA A 40 0.70 27.33 -22.40
N ALA A 41 1.59 27.16 -23.39
CA ALA A 41 1.46 27.82 -24.69
C ALA A 41 0.28 27.26 -25.52
N ALA A 42 -0.02 25.96 -25.43
CA ALA A 42 -1.18 25.37 -26.08
C ALA A 42 -2.50 25.90 -25.51
N VAL A 43 -2.59 26.08 -24.18
CA VAL A 43 -3.76 26.65 -23.50
C VAL A 43 -3.98 28.13 -23.84
N ILE A 44 -2.90 28.90 -24.06
CA ILE A 44 -3.01 30.31 -24.47
C ILE A 44 -3.52 30.44 -25.91
N ILE A 45 -3.14 29.51 -26.81
CA ILE A 45 -3.60 29.51 -28.20
C ILE A 45 -5.10 29.14 -28.28
N GLU A 46 -5.59 28.22 -27.44
CA GLU A 46 -7.03 27.88 -27.38
C GLU A 46 -7.88 29.02 -26.80
N LEU A 47 -7.34 29.85 -25.89
CA LEU A 47 -8.05 31.00 -25.33
C LEU A 47 -8.13 32.21 -26.28
N ASP A 48 -7.13 32.39 -27.16
CA ASP A 48 -7.14 33.45 -28.19
C ASP A 48 -8.15 33.14 -29.33
N GLU A 49 -8.44 31.87 -29.62
CA GLU A 49 -9.45 31.49 -30.63
C GLU A 49 -10.91 31.69 -30.15
N GLU A 50 -11.17 31.66 -28.84
CA GLU A 50 -12.50 31.94 -28.27
C GLU A 50 -12.82 33.45 -28.19
N ASP A 51 -11.82 34.32 -28.06
CA ASP A 51 -12.02 35.78 -27.97
C ASP A 51 -12.28 36.45 -29.34
N ASP A 52 -11.84 35.85 -30.45
CA ASP A 52 -12.05 36.38 -31.81
C ASP A 52 -13.49 36.19 -32.35
N ILE A 53 -14.31 35.37 -31.70
CA ILE A 53 -15.74 35.19 -32.05
C ILE A 53 -16.61 36.30 -31.42
N ARG A 54 -16.08 37.12 -30.50
CA ARG A 54 -16.87 38.13 -29.77
C ARG A 54 -16.91 39.54 -30.40
N ALA A 55 -16.27 39.76 -31.55
CA ALA A 55 -16.06 41.09 -32.10
C ALA A 55 -16.96 41.53 -33.28
N TYR A 56 -17.97 40.75 -33.70
CA TYR A 56 -18.93 41.17 -34.73
C TYR A 56 -20.34 41.46 -34.21
N LYS A 57 -20.47 42.50 -33.36
CA LYS A 57 -21.79 43.11 -33.11
C LYS A 57 -22.16 44.06 -34.26
N LYS A 58 -22.87 43.52 -35.27
CA LYS A 58 -23.56 44.31 -36.30
C LYS A 58 -24.65 45.16 -35.62
N ARG A 59 -24.64 46.48 -35.86
CA ARG A 59 -25.66 47.43 -35.38
C ARG A 59 -27.06 46.97 -35.79
N ARG A 60 -27.92 46.64 -34.83
CA ARG A 60 -29.37 46.47 -35.03
C ARG A 60 -30.02 47.86 -35.04
N THR A 61 -30.64 48.22 -36.17
CA THR A 61 -31.63 49.29 -36.24
C THR A 61 -32.96 48.79 -35.68
N SER A 62 -33.71 49.68 -35.04
CA SER A 62 -34.95 49.34 -34.34
C SER A 62 -36.05 48.92 -35.30
N SER A 63 -36.65 47.75 -35.04
CA SER A 63 -38.01 47.29 -35.38
C SER A 63 -37.99 45.86 -35.89
N GLU A 64 -38.22 44.89 -35.00
CA GLU A 64 -38.96 43.64 -35.27
C GLU A 64 -39.05 42.82 -33.97
N ALA A 65 -40.22 42.22 -33.74
CA ALA A 65 -40.62 41.52 -32.52
C ALA A 65 -39.98 40.13 -32.40
N PRO A 66 -39.84 39.56 -31.19
CA PRO A 66 -39.16 38.27 -31.02
C PRO A 66 -40.10 37.11 -31.37
N GLU A 67 -39.69 36.28 -32.33
CA GLU A 67 -40.26 34.95 -32.54
C GLU A 67 -39.63 33.96 -31.53
N ASP A 68 -40.48 33.09 -31.00
CA ASP A 68 -40.18 31.97 -30.11
C ASP A 68 -39.04 31.10 -30.65
N ASP A 69 -37.92 31.03 -29.92
CA ASP A 69 -36.90 30.01 -30.11
C ASP A 69 -37.00 28.98 -28.98
N LEU A 70 -37.97 28.07 -29.14
CA LEU A 70 -38.10 26.83 -28.38
C LEU A 70 -37.03 25.83 -28.84
N LEU A 71 -35.77 26.09 -28.51
CA LEU A 71 -34.73 25.08 -28.49
C LEU A 71 -34.22 24.97 -27.06
N SER A 72 -34.91 24.12 -26.31
CA SER A 72 -34.44 23.62 -25.03
C SER A 72 -33.07 22.96 -25.21
N GLU A 73 -32.01 23.64 -24.80
CA GLU A 73 -30.73 23.02 -24.48
C GLU A 73 -30.96 22.01 -23.35
N GLN A 74 -31.27 20.77 -23.71
CA GLN A 74 -31.04 19.63 -22.83
C GLN A 74 -29.54 19.41 -22.77
N GLN A 75 -28.87 20.23 -21.97
CA GLN A 75 -27.51 19.94 -21.51
C GLN A 75 -27.64 18.74 -20.56
N LEU A 76 -27.48 17.54 -21.10
CA LEU A 76 -27.26 16.34 -20.31
C LEU A 76 -26.01 16.58 -19.48
N ASP A 77 -26.18 16.77 -18.17
CA ASP A 77 -25.10 16.65 -17.18
C ASP A 77 -24.53 15.23 -17.28
N LEU A 78 -23.61 15.01 -18.23
CA LEU A 78 -22.81 13.80 -18.31
C LEU A 78 -21.89 13.83 -17.08
N GLU A 79 -22.26 13.07 -16.05
CA GLU A 79 -21.36 12.83 -14.93
C GLU A 79 -19.99 12.39 -15.49
N PRO A 80 -18.87 12.93 -14.96
CA PRO A 80 -17.55 12.54 -15.43
C PRO A 80 -17.43 11.01 -15.39
N GLN A 81 -17.19 10.41 -16.57
CA GLN A 81 -17.05 8.97 -16.66
C GLN A 81 -15.82 8.53 -15.86
N GLU A 82 -16.05 7.64 -14.91
CA GLU A 82 -15.00 7.06 -14.08
C GLU A 82 -13.92 6.35 -14.92
N ALA A 83 -12.66 6.40 -14.47
CA ALA A 83 -11.57 5.72 -15.13
C ALA A 83 -11.76 4.19 -15.15
N ASP A 84 -11.90 3.61 -16.34
CA ASP A 84 -11.97 2.16 -16.54
C ASP A 84 -10.58 1.51 -16.40
N PRO A 85 -10.39 0.58 -15.45
CA PRO A 85 -9.13 -0.16 -15.29
C PRO A 85 -8.69 -0.95 -16.53
N ASN A 86 -9.64 -1.35 -17.37
CA ASN A 86 -9.40 -2.11 -18.59
C ASN A 86 -9.43 -1.24 -19.86
N GLY A 87 -9.58 0.08 -19.70
CA GLY A 87 -9.57 1.02 -20.82
C GLY A 87 -8.15 1.28 -21.34
N ASP A 88 -8.05 1.92 -22.50
CA ASP A 88 -6.78 2.22 -23.18
C ASP A 88 -6.22 3.62 -22.85
N GLN A 89 -6.87 4.36 -21.94
CA GLN A 89 -6.53 5.76 -21.62
C GLN A 89 -5.38 5.90 -20.60
N TRP A 90 -4.47 4.92 -20.52
CA TRP A 90 -3.35 4.90 -19.60
C TRP A 90 -2.01 4.93 -20.35
N ILE A 91 -0.95 5.27 -19.62
CA ILE A 91 0.42 5.31 -20.14
C ILE A 91 1.21 4.20 -19.46
N ASP A 92 1.93 3.41 -20.25
CA ASP A 92 2.83 2.37 -19.74
C ASP A 92 4.01 2.99 -18.99
N LEU A 93 3.94 2.93 -17.66
CA LEU A 93 4.99 3.41 -16.77
C LEU A 93 6.14 2.40 -16.65
N ASP A 94 5.96 1.14 -17.05
CA ASP A 94 6.98 0.08 -16.98
C ASP A 94 7.94 0.09 -18.15
N ALA A 95 7.59 0.75 -19.25
CA ALA A 95 8.45 0.92 -20.43
C ALA A 95 9.80 1.57 -20.11
N GLU A 96 9.87 2.45 -19.11
CA GLU A 96 11.10 3.13 -18.70
C GLU A 96 12.05 2.28 -17.84
N ASP A 97 11.60 1.10 -17.39
CA ASP A 97 12.32 0.25 -16.44
C ASP A 97 13.10 -0.90 -17.11
N ALA A 98 13.13 -0.97 -18.45
CA ALA A 98 13.75 -2.07 -19.19
C ALA A 98 15.24 -2.29 -18.87
N ASP A 99 15.96 -1.22 -18.52
CA ASP A 99 17.39 -1.28 -18.18
C ASP A 99 17.67 -1.47 -16.68
N ASP A 100 16.64 -1.50 -15.83
CA ASP A 100 16.81 -1.72 -14.38
C ASP A 100 16.45 -3.18 -13.99
N PRO A 101 17.45 -4.05 -13.76
CA PRO A 101 17.20 -5.43 -13.38
C PRO A 101 16.51 -5.58 -12.01
N LEU A 102 16.44 -4.52 -11.19
CA LEU A 102 15.72 -4.53 -9.92
C LEU A 102 14.20 -4.27 -10.09
N MET A 103 13.80 -3.67 -11.21
CA MET A 103 12.39 -3.40 -11.50
C MET A 103 11.70 -4.58 -12.18
N VAL A 104 12.46 -5.44 -12.87
CA VAL A 104 11.99 -6.71 -13.43
C VAL A 104 10.76 -6.49 -14.34
N SER A 105 10.82 -5.45 -15.17
CA SER A 105 9.71 -4.97 -16.01
C SER A 105 9.18 -6.04 -16.98
N GLU A 106 10.06 -6.94 -17.45
CA GLU A 106 9.70 -8.06 -18.32
C GLU A 106 8.76 -9.10 -17.68
N TYR A 107 8.76 -9.25 -16.35
CA TYR A 107 7.88 -10.20 -15.64
C TYR A 107 6.82 -9.52 -14.79
N VAL A 108 6.83 -8.18 -14.68
CA VAL A 108 5.98 -7.48 -13.71
C VAL A 108 4.49 -7.76 -13.93
N ILE A 109 4.05 -7.85 -15.18
CA ILE A 109 2.66 -8.16 -15.53
C ILE A 109 2.30 -9.59 -15.08
N ASP A 110 3.13 -10.57 -15.44
CA ASP A 110 2.93 -11.97 -15.07
C ASP A 110 2.93 -12.18 -13.55
N ILE A 111 3.84 -11.50 -12.85
CA ILE A 111 3.92 -11.53 -11.38
C ILE A 111 2.61 -11.02 -10.78
N PHE A 112 2.12 -9.85 -11.18
CA PHE A 112 0.91 -9.30 -10.58
C PHE A 112 -0.37 -10.04 -10.98
N ASN A 113 -0.42 -10.64 -12.17
CA ASN A 113 -1.50 -11.55 -12.55
C ASN A 113 -1.49 -12.80 -11.66
N TYR A 114 -0.34 -13.44 -11.49
CA TYR A 114 -0.17 -14.59 -10.60
C TYR A 114 -0.53 -14.25 -9.14
N LEU A 115 -0.06 -13.11 -8.62
CA LEU A 115 -0.37 -12.70 -7.25
C LEU A 115 -1.88 -12.51 -7.04
N LYS A 116 -2.62 -12.01 -8.03
CA LYS A 116 -4.09 -11.91 -7.95
C LYS A 116 -4.80 -13.26 -8.01
N GLU A 117 -4.26 -14.23 -8.73
CA GLU A 117 -4.80 -15.59 -8.70
C GLU A 117 -4.58 -16.22 -7.31
N VAL A 118 -3.37 -16.08 -6.77
CA VAL A 118 -2.99 -16.67 -5.49
C VAL A 118 -3.70 -16.01 -4.30
N GLU A 119 -3.99 -14.70 -4.37
CA GLU A 119 -4.61 -14.00 -3.23
C GLU A 119 -5.98 -14.59 -2.91
N GLN A 120 -6.73 -15.03 -3.92
CA GLN A 120 -8.02 -15.70 -3.75
C GLN A 120 -7.89 -17.05 -3.04
N THR A 121 -6.82 -17.80 -3.31
CA THR A 121 -6.56 -19.11 -2.68
C THR A 121 -6.13 -19.01 -1.21
N THR A 122 -5.73 -17.81 -0.77
CA THR A 122 -5.22 -17.55 0.58
C THR A 122 -6.14 -16.64 1.40
N MET A 123 -7.38 -16.44 0.94
CA MET A 123 -8.41 -15.73 1.70
C MET A 123 -8.92 -16.60 2.86
N PRO A 124 -8.91 -16.09 4.11
CA PRO A 124 -9.59 -16.74 5.23
C PRO A 124 -11.13 -16.60 5.10
N ASN A 125 -11.87 -17.41 5.84
CA ASN A 125 -13.33 -17.27 5.93
C ASN A 125 -13.68 -15.99 6.73
N PRO A 126 -14.29 -14.95 6.15
CA PRO A 126 -14.55 -13.70 6.87
C PRO A 126 -15.50 -13.86 8.07
N ASN A 127 -16.27 -14.95 8.12
CA ASN A 127 -17.23 -15.26 9.18
C ASN A 127 -16.75 -16.38 10.10
N TYR A 128 -15.45 -16.73 10.12
CA TYR A 128 -14.95 -17.85 10.93
C TYR A 128 -15.27 -17.74 12.42
N MET A 129 -15.50 -16.52 12.92
CA MET A 129 -15.83 -16.29 14.31
C MET A 129 -17.17 -16.92 14.71
N GLU A 130 -18.08 -17.20 13.77
CA GLU A 130 -19.32 -17.95 14.03
C GLU A 130 -19.05 -19.37 14.53
N MET A 131 -17.92 -19.97 14.16
CA MET A 131 -17.51 -21.29 14.65
C MET A 131 -16.76 -21.23 15.99
N GLN A 132 -16.27 -20.05 16.40
CA GLN A 132 -15.45 -19.89 17.59
C GLN A 132 -16.33 -19.64 18.83
N LYS A 133 -16.59 -20.69 19.61
CA LYS A 133 -17.47 -20.61 20.79
C LYS A 133 -16.93 -19.74 21.93
N ASP A 134 -15.60 -19.71 22.08
CA ASP A 134 -14.93 -19.05 23.20
C ASP A 134 -14.27 -17.71 22.81
N LEU A 135 -14.31 -17.35 21.51
CA LEU A 135 -13.62 -16.17 20.99
C LEU A 135 -14.60 -15.15 20.43
N ALA A 136 -14.15 -13.90 20.38
CA ALA A 136 -14.85 -12.80 19.75
C ALA A 136 -13.88 -11.90 18.99
N TRP A 137 -14.39 -11.10 18.05
CA TRP A 137 -13.59 -10.18 17.23
C TRP A 137 -12.74 -9.20 18.06
N ASN A 138 -13.22 -8.79 19.25
CA ASN A 138 -12.44 -7.96 20.16
C ASN A 138 -11.18 -8.66 20.68
N MET A 139 -11.23 -9.97 20.97
CA MET A 139 -10.10 -10.78 21.43
C MET A 139 -9.06 -10.92 20.33
N ARG A 140 -9.48 -11.10 19.07
CA ARG A 140 -8.59 -11.05 17.89
C ARG A 140 -7.89 -9.68 17.77
N GLY A 141 -8.62 -8.59 17.98
CA GLY A 141 -8.06 -7.23 17.97
C GLY A 141 -7.00 -7.02 19.06
N ILE A 142 -7.28 -7.48 20.27
CA ILE A 142 -6.33 -7.44 21.41
C ILE A 142 -5.07 -8.25 21.10
N LEU A 143 -5.23 -9.48 20.61
CA LEU A 143 -4.10 -10.32 20.19
C LEU A 143 -3.25 -9.61 19.13
N THR A 144 -3.90 -9.04 18.12
CA THR A 144 -3.20 -8.41 17.01
C THR A 144 -2.47 -7.14 17.42
N ASP A 145 -3.06 -6.28 18.28
CA ASP A 145 -2.35 -5.10 18.80
C ASP A 145 -1.12 -5.51 19.62
N TRP A 146 -1.23 -6.58 20.42
CA TRP A 146 -0.08 -7.15 21.12
C TRP A 146 0.98 -7.70 20.15
N LEU A 147 0.59 -8.42 19.10
CA LEU A 147 1.53 -8.90 18.08
C LEU A 147 2.25 -7.74 17.35
N ILE A 148 1.58 -6.61 17.11
CA ILE A 148 2.21 -5.40 16.56
C ILE A 148 3.31 -4.87 17.49
N GLN A 149 3.10 -4.96 18.81
CA GLN A 149 4.12 -4.61 19.80
C GLN A 149 5.34 -5.54 19.72
N VAL A 150 5.10 -6.86 19.66
CA VAL A 150 6.16 -7.88 19.54
C VAL A 150 6.93 -7.72 18.23
N HIS A 151 6.22 -7.57 17.11
CA HIS A 151 6.75 -7.28 15.78
C HIS A 151 7.68 -6.06 15.79
N SER A 152 7.23 -4.96 16.42
CA SER A 152 8.01 -3.72 16.53
C SER A 152 9.25 -3.89 17.40
N ARG A 153 9.19 -4.71 18.46
CA ARG A 153 10.32 -4.98 19.36
C ARG A 153 11.44 -5.73 18.64
N PHE A 154 11.08 -6.71 17.81
CA PHE A 154 12.03 -7.45 16.99
C PHE A 154 12.47 -6.72 15.71
N ARG A 155 11.79 -5.62 15.35
CA ARG A 155 12.04 -4.83 14.14
C ARG A 155 11.90 -5.65 12.86
N LEU A 156 10.92 -6.57 12.86
CA LEU A 156 10.61 -7.43 11.72
C LEU A 156 10.10 -6.60 10.53
N LEU A 157 10.22 -7.17 9.34
CA LEU A 157 9.65 -6.62 8.12
C LEU A 157 8.11 -6.50 8.26
N PRO A 158 7.50 -5.44 7.72
CA PRO A 158 6.03 -5.35 7.65
C PRO A 158 5.39 -6.57 6.98
N GLU A 159 6.06 -7.13 5.98
CA GLU A 159 5.64 -8.32 5.26
C GLU A 159 5.35 -9.50 6.23
N THR A 160 6.25 -9.71 7.18
CA THR A 160 6.15 -10.70 8.27
C THR A 160 4.88 -10.54 9.11
N LEU A 161 4.47 -9.31 9.41
CA LEU A 161 3.23 -9.06 10.17
C LEU A 161 2.00 -9.45 9.36
N PHE A 162 1.92 -9.01 8.10
CA PHE A 162 0.77 -9.33 7.25
C PHE A 162 0.62 -10.84 7.04
N LEU A 163 1.72 -11.54 6.77
CA LEU A 163 1.73 -13.00 6.66
C LEU A 163 1.29 -13.66 7.98
N ALA A 164 1.80 -13.21 9.13
CA ALA A 164 1.40 -13.76 10.43
C ALA A 164 -0.10 -13.64 10.68
N ILE A 165 -0.70 -12.48 10.40
CA ILE A 165 -2.15 -12.27 10.57
C ILE A 165 -2.95 -13.13 9.59
N ASN A 166 -2.53 -13.24 8.33
CA ASN A 166 -3.17 -14.13 7.38
C ASN A 166 -3.15 -15.61 7.85
N ILE A 167 -2.01 -16.08 8.37
CA ILE A 167 -1.88 -17.43 8.93
C ILE A 167 -2.84 -17.62 10.10
N ILE A 168 -2.95 -16.64 11.02
CA ILE A 168 -3.87 -16.70 12.15
C ILE A 168 -5.32 -16.84 11.66
N ASP A 169 -5.75 -15.97 10.75
CA ASP A 169 -7.14 -15.96 10.27
C ASP A 169 -7.50 -17.23 9.50
N ARG A 170 -6.59 -17.74 8.64
CA ARG A 170 -6.81 -19.01 7.94
C ARG A 170 -6.83 -20.20 8.89
N PHE A 171 -5.98 -20.19 9.91
CA PHE A 171 -5.97 -21.24 10.92
C PHE A 171 -7.27 -21.25 11.75
N LEU A 172 -7.72 -20.08 12.22
CA LEU A 172 -8.98 -19.92 12.94
C LEU A 172 -10.22 -20.18 12.05
N SER A 173 -10.07 -20.07 10.73
CA SER A 173 -11.10 -20.50 9.77
C SER A 173 -11.31 -22.02 9.73
N LEU A 174 -10.30 -22.80 10.12
CA LEU A 174 -10.31 -24.26 10.01
C LEU A 174 -10.37 -24.97 11.38
N ARG A 175 -10.00 -24.26 12.45
CA ARG A 175 -9.85 -24.83 13.80
C ARG A 175 -10.47 -23.94 14.86
N VAL A 176 -11.27 -24.57 15.72
CA VAL A 176 -11.78 -23.94 16.94
C VAL A 176 -10.65 -23.89 17.98
N VAL A 177 -10.44 -22.72 18.57
CA VAL A 177 -9.36 -22.48 19.53
C VAL A 177 -9.95 -21.90 20.81
N SER A 178 -9.50 -22.39 21.96
CA SER A 178 -9.88 -21.82 23.25
C SER A 178 -9.12 -20.51 23.51
N LEU A 179 -9.73 -19.61 24.28
CA LEU A 179 -9.11 -18.33 24.66
C LEU A 179 -7.71 -18.53 25.29
N ALA A 180 -7.54 -19.57 26.11
CA ALA A 180 -6.28 -19.88 26.79
C ALA A 180 -5.12 -20.27 25.85
N LYS A 181 -5.43 -20.68 24.61
CA LYS A 181 -4.43 -21.04 23.59
C LYS A 181 -4.32 -20.03 22.45
N LEU A 182 -5.16 -18.98 22.45
CA LEU A 182 -5.14 -17.96 21.40
C LEU A 182 -3.81 -17.21 21.31
N GLN A 183 -3.19 -16.86 22.45
CA GLN A 183 -1.86 -16.21 22.45
C GLN A 183 -0.76 -17.13 21.90
N LEU A 184 -0.79 -18.42 22.27
CA LEU A 184 0.13 -19.43 21.73
C LEU A 184 0.01 -19.53 20.21
N VAL A 185 -1.21 -19.55 19.67
CA VAL A 185 -1.44 -19.55 18.21
C VAL A 185 -0.84 -18.28 17.60
N GLY A 186 -1.16 -17.11 18.14
CA GLY A 186 -0.68 -15.84 17.60
C GLY A 186 0.85 -15.73 17.53
N ILE A 187 1.54 -16.07 18.63
CA ILE A 187 3.01 -16.00 18.67
C ILE A 187 3.66 -17.05 17.77
N THR A 188 3.05 -18.22 17.65
CA THR A 188 3.50 -19.29 16.75
C THR A 188 3.35 -18.87 15.29
N CYS A 189 2.23 -18.27 14.91
CA CYS A 189 2.04 -17.75 13.55
C CYS A 189 3.04 -16.66 13.19
N LEU A 190 3.37 -15.77 14.15
CA LEU A 190 4.42 -14.77 13.94
C LEU A 190 5.82 -15.40 13.82
N PHE A 191 6.11 -16.45 14.60
CA PHE A 191 7.35 -17.22 14.48
C PHE A 191 7.46 -17.92 13.11
N VAL A 192 6.39 -18.54 12.63
CA VAL A 192 6.34 -19.16 11.30
C VAL A 192 6.56 -18.10 10.22
N ALA A 193 5.83 -16.98 10.27
CA ALA A 193 5.98 -15.90 9.28
C ALA A 193 7.40 -15.33 9.28
N ALA A 194 8.02 -15.17 10.45
CA ALA A 194 9.39 -14.68 10.54
C ALA A 194 10.39 -15.63 9.86
N LYS A 195 10.18 -16.95 9.93
CA LYS A 195 11.01 -17.92 9.20
C LYS A 195 10.81 -17.89 7.69
N VAL A 196 9.67 -17.38 7.20
CA VAL A 196 9.38 -17.25 5.77
C VAL A 196 9.99 -15.96 5.21
N GLU A 197 9.83 -14.85 5.92
CA GLU A 197 10.10 -13.50 5.38
C GLU A 197 11.45 -12.92 5.82
N GLU A 198 11.97 -13.29 7.00
CA GLU A 198 13.19 -12.69 7.52
C GLU A 198 14.44 -13.44 7.05
N ILE A 199 15.49 -12.69 6.72
CA ILE A 199 16.83 -13.25 6.45
C ILE A 199 17.34 -14.02 7.68
N VAL A 200 17.09 -13.48 8.89
CA VAL A 200 17.45 -14.10 10.16
C VAL A 200 16.26 -14.02 11.12
N ALA A 201 15.50 -15.10 11.19
CA ALA A 201 14.37 -15.20 12.10
C ALA A 201 14.82 -15.29 13.58
N PRO A 202 14.14 -14.62 14.53
CA PRO A 202 14.37 -14.82 15.95
C PRO A 202 14.09 -16.28 16.37
N SER A 203 14.80 -16.79 17.38
CA SER A 203 14.56 -18.13 17.92
C SER A 203 13.21 -18.24 18.63
N ALA A 204 12.68 -19.46 18.77
CA ALA A 204 11.46 -19.72 19.54
C ALA A 204 11.58 -19.22 21.00
N GLN A 205 12.77 -19.34 21.61
CA GLN A 205 13.04 -18.81 22.93
C GLN A 205 12.91 -17.28 23.02
N ASN A 206 13.32 -16.54 21.99
CA ASN A 206 13.12 -15.08 21.94
C ASN A 206 11.63 -14.73 21.91
N PHE A 207 10.83 -15.49 21.15
CA PHE A 207 9.38 -15.31 21.08
C PHE A 207 8.68 -15.62 22.41
N LEU A 208 9.09 -16.69 23.12
CA LEU A 208 8.59 -17.01 24.46
C LEU A 208 8.88 -15.89 25.46
N TYR A 209 10.09 -15.33 25.42
CA TYR A 209 10.47 -14.23 26.29
C TYR A 209 9.55 -13.01 26.08
N CYS A 210 9.06 -12.77 24.86
CA CYS A 210 8.12 -11.69 24.60
C CYS A 210 6.67 -11.99 25.00
N ALA A 211 6.28 -13.25 25.06
CA ALA A 211 4.94 -13.68 25.45
C ALA A 211 4.66 -13.52 26.94
N ASP A 212 5.70 -13.40 27.78
CA ASP A 212 5.61 -13.38 29.25
C ASP A 212 4.64 -14.47 29.77
N SER A 213 4.66 -15.60 29.08
CA SER A 213 3.70 -16.68 29.20
C SER A 213 4.36 -17.91 29.79
N SER A 214 3.57 -18.78 30.40
CA SER A 214 4.04 -20.08 30.92
C SER A 214 4.31 -21.14 29.84
N TYR A 215 4.21 -20.79 28.55
CA TYR A 215 4.45 -21.75 27.47
C TYR A 215 5.91 -22.19 27.40
N THR A 216 6.11 -23.41 26.94
CA THR A 216 7.42 -23.99 26.69
C THR A 216 7.80 -23.90 25.21
N GLU A 217 9.09 -24.04 24.90
CA GLU A 217 9.55 -24.09 23.51
C GLU A 217 8.95 -25.29 22.76
N ALA A 218 8.80 -26.43 23.45
CA ALA A 218 8.15 -27.61 22.91
C ALA A 218 6.70 -27.33 22.48
N GLU A 219 5.95 -26.53 23.24
CA GLU A 219 4.58 -26.14 22.89
C GLU A 219 4.53 -25.25 21.64
N ILE A 220 5.45 -24.29 21.48
CA ILE A 220 5.54 -23.51 20.24
C ILE A 220 5.85 -24.42 19.05
N LEU A 221 6.83 -25.33 19.18
CA LEU A 221 7.21 -26.24 18.09
C LEU A 221 6.10 -27.27 17.78
N GLN A 222 5.26 -27.62 18.75
CA GLN A 222 4.08 -28.45 18.52
C GLN A 222 2.97 -27.67 17.82
N ALA A 223 2.68 -26.45 18.28
CA ALA A 223 1.71 -25.56 17.67
C ALA A 223 2.11 -25.22 16.22
N GLU A 224 3.39 -24.98 15.96
CA GLU A 224 3.93 -24.72 14.63
C GLU A 224 3.60 -25.86 13.67
N ARG A 225 3.94 -27.10 14.05
CA ARG A 225 3.65 -28.28 13.24
C ARG A 225 2.15 -28.43 12.98
N TYR A 226 1.32 -28.05 13.95
CA TYR A 226 -0.14 -28.12 13.80
C TYR A 226 -0.69 -27.05 12.87
N VAL A 227 -0.20 -25.81 12.97
CA VAL A 227 -0.56 -24.71 12.07
C VAL A 227 -0.15 -25.05 10.63
N LEU A 228 1.11 -25.45 10.42
CA LEU A 228 1.63 -25.78 9.09
C LEU A 228 0.88 -26.94 8.44
N LYS A 229 0.56 -28.00 9.20
CA LYS A 229 -0.26 -29.11 8.70
C LYS A 229 -1.69 -28.69 8.38
N THR A 230 -2.29 -27.84 9.22
CA THR A 230 -3.66 -27.36 9.01
C THR A 230 -3.78 -26.49 7.76
N LEU A 231 -2.74 -25.71 7.44
CA LEU A 231 -2.68 -24.88 6.25
C LEU A 231 -2.05 -25.59 5.04
N GLU A 232 -1.81 -26.90 5.14
CA GLU A 232 -1.20 -27.71 4.08
C GLU A 232 0.11 -27.12 3.55
N TRP A 233 0.89 -26.48 4.44
CA TRP A 233 2.13 -25.77 4.11
C TRP A 233 1.99 -24.61 3.11
N ASN A 234 0.76 -24.19 2.77
CA ASN A 234 0.53 -23.07 1.87
C ASN A 234 0.78 -21.73 2.61
N MET A 235 2.00 -21.19 2.44
CA MET A 235 2.44 -19.88 2.93
C MET A 235 2.49 -18.81 1.83
N SER A 236 1.88 -19.07 0.68
CA SER A 236 2.01 -18.23 -0.54
C SER A 236 1.17 -16.94 -0.51
N TYR A 237 0.84 -16.42 0.67
CA TYR A 237 -0.02 -15.24 0.82
C TYR A 237 0.58 -14.01 0.12
N PRO A 238 -0.09 -13.43 -0.90
CA PRO A 238 0.39 -12.25 -1.59
C PRO A 238 0.38 -11.03 -0.68
N ASN A 239 1.55 -10.48 -0.37
CA ASN A 239 1.63 -9.40 0.60
C ASN A 239 0.95 -8.12 0.07
N PRO A 240 0.06 -7.49 0.84
CA PRO A 240 -0.62 -6.25 0.43
C PRO A 240 0.38 -5.10 0.14
N ILE A 241 1.58 -5.15 0.70
CA ILE A 241 2.65 -4.19 0.39
C ILE A 241 3.11 -4.28 -1.07
N HIS A 242 3.09 -5.45 -1.70
CA HIS A 242 3.49 -5.61 -3.10
C HIS A 242 2.52 -4.86 -4.01
N PHE A 243 1.22 -5.03 -3.80
CA PHE A 243 0.19 -4.26 -4.50
C PHE A 243 0.31 -2.75 -4.21
N LEU A 244 0.55 -2.36 -2.96
CA LEU A 244 0.74 -0.93 -2.65
C LEU A 244 1.97 -0.35 -3.39
N ARG A 245 3.07 -1.10 -3.53
CA ARG A 245 4.24 -0.68 -4.31
C ARG A 245 3.89 -0.51 -5.79
N ARG A 246 3.08 -1.40 -6.36
CA ARG A 246 2.60 -1.33 -7.76
C ARG A 246 1.78 -0.08 -8.01
N VAL A 247 0.75 0.17 -7.20
CA VAL A 247 -0.12 1.34 -7.39
C VAL A 247 0.60 2.64 -7.02
N SER A 248 1.59 2.61 -6.11
CA SER A 248 2.43 3.79 -5.81
C SER A 248 3.19 4.32 -7.03
N LYS A 249 3.46 3.48 -8.04
CA LYS A 249 4.10 3.92 -9.28
C LYS A 249 3.21 4.88 -10.07
N ALA A 250 1.92 4.58 -10.14
CA ALA A 250 0.91 5.46 -10.75
C ALA A 250 0.64 6.75 -9.94
N ASP A 251 1.06 6.79 -8.67
CA ASP A 251 1.04 7.96 -7.79
C ASP A 251 2.39 8.71 -7.76
N ASP A 252 3.27 8.48 -8.74
CA ASP A 252 4.62 9.07 -8.82
C ASP A 252 5.43 8.92 -7.51
N TYR A 253 5.22 7.80 -6.83
CA TYR A 253 5.83 7.47 -5.54
C TYR A 253 5.68 8.56 -4.46
N ASN A 254 4.57 9.30 -4.45
CA ASN A 254 4.34 10.36 -3.47
C ASN A 254 4.55 9.87 -2.02
N VAL A 255 5.59 10.39 -1.36
CA VAL A 255 6.04 9.91 -0.04
C VAL A 255 4.96 10.09 1.03
N LYS A 256 4.17 11.16 0.96
CA LYS A 256 3.09 11.44 1.93
C LYS A 256 1.95 10.45 1.75
N SER A 257 1.42 10.35 0.52
CA SER A 257 0.36 9.40 0.16
C SER A 257 0.77 7.98 0.53
N ARG A 258 1.97 7.53 0.14
CA ARG A 258 2.48 6.19 0.44
C ARG A 258 2.62 5.91 1.95
N THR A 259 3.01 6.89 2.75
CA THR A 259 3.16 6.69 4.21
C THR A 259 1.80 6.61 4.90
N ILE A 260 0.85 7.44 4.48
CA ILE A 260 -0.54 7.39 4.97
C ILE A 260 -1.20 6.08 4.49
N ALA A 261 -0.96 5.67 3.25
CA ALA A 261 -1.46 4.41 2.70
C ALA A 261 -0.95 3.21 3.50
N LYS A 262 0.32 3.19 3.91
CA LYS A 262 0.84 2.14 4.82
C LYS A 262 0.14 2.11 6.18
N TYR A 263 -0.33 3.26 6.68
CA TYR A 263 -1.11 3.32 7.91
C TYR A 263 -2.49 2.70 7.70
N PHE A 264 -3.20 3.10 6.65
CA PHE A 264 -4.51 2.53 6.30
C PHE A 264 -4.43 1.04 5.94
N LEU A 265 -3.39 0.62 5.23
CA LEU A 265 -3.14 -0.76 4.86
C LEU A 265 -2.99 -1.67 6.09
N GLU A 266 -2.29 -1.22 7.14
CA GLU A 266 -2.09 -2.01 8.35
C GLU A 266 -3.34 -2.07 9.26
N ILE A 267 -4.37 -1.24 9.01
CA ILE A 267 -5.68 -1.37 9.67
C ILE A 267 -6.33 -2.73 9.34
N GLN A 268 -6.05 -3.31 8.17
CA GLN A 268 -6.58 -4.64 7.81
C GLN A 268 -6.20 -5.73 8.82
N CYS A 269 -5.07 -5.56 9.52
CA CYS A 269 -4.66 -6.48 10.57
C CYS A 269 -5.64 -6.44 11.76
N LEU A 270 -6.27 -5.30 12.02
CA LEU A 270 -7.04 -5.04 13.25
C LEU A 270 -8.57 -5.05 13.00
N GLU A 271 -9.02 -4.45 11.90
CA GLU A 271 -10.44 -4.37 11.54
C GLU A 271 -10.89 -5.62 10.78
N TRP A 272 -11.59 -6.51 11.49
CA TRP A 272 -11.99 -7.81 10.98
C TRP A 272 -12.88 -7.76 9.73
N ARG A 273 -13.64 -6.68 9.50
CA ARG A 273 -14.46 -6.55 8.29
C ARG A 273 -13.63 -6.45 7.01
N LEU A 274 -12.36 -6.05 7.12
CA LEU A 274 -11.43 -6.01 5.99
C LEU A 274 -10.91 -7.40 5.59
N ILE A 275 -11.15 -8.45 6.39
CA ILE A 275 -10.76 -9.83 6.09
C ILE A 275 -11.42 -10.32 4.78
N ALA A 276 -12.60 -9.82 4.45
CA ALA A 276 -13.33 -10.18 3.23
C ALA A 276 -12.74 -9.54 1.95
N ALA A 277 -11.90 -8.51 2.08
CA ALA A 277 -11.33 -7.80 0.94
C ALA A 277 -9.96 -8.41 0.58
N PRO A 278 -9.70 -8.72 -0.70
CA PRO A 278 -8.40 -9.24 -1.12
C PRO A 278 -7.28 -8.20 -0.91
N PRO A 279 -6.03 -8.63 -0.66
CA PRO A 279 -4.87 -7.77 -0.47
C PRO A 279 -4.73 -6.66 -1.53
N SER A 280 -5.00 -6.97 -2.80
CA SER A 280 -4.98 -6.02 -3.91
C SER A 280 -5.98 -4.87 -3.72
N LEU A 281 -7.23 -5.18 -3.36
CA LEU A 281 -8.28 -4.20 -3.10
C LEU A 281 -7.96 -3.34 -1.87
N VAL A 282 -7.48 -3.96 -0.79
CA VAL A 282 -7.09 -3.24 0.43
C VAL A 282 -5.95 -2.26 0.13
N ALA A 283 -4.95 -2.67 -0.67
CA ALA A 283 -3.85 -1.79 -1.07
C ALA A 283 -4.31 -0.60 -1.92
N ALA A 284 -5.18 -0.85 -2.91
CA ALA A 284 -5.74 0.20 -3.77
C ALA A 284 -6.59 1.19 -2.97
N ALA A 285 -7.51 0.70 -2.13
CA ALA A 285 -8.36 1.53 -1.28
C ALA A 285 -7.56 2.35 -0.26
N ALA A 286 -6.51 1.77 0.32
CA ALA A 286 -5.61 2.46 1.24
C ALA A 286 -4.87 3.61 0.56
N LEU A 287 -4.41 3.43 -0.69
CA LEU A 287 -3.75 4.49 -1.45
C LEU A 287 -4.72 5.58 -1.90
N TRP A 288 -5.90 5.20 -2.40
CA TRP A 288 -6.95 6.15 -2.76
C TRP A 288 -7.34 7.03 -1.56
N LEU A 289 -7.61 6.42 -0.40
CA LEU A 289 -7.94 7.17 0.81
C LEU A 289 -6.79 8.08 1.25
N ALA A 290 -5.54 7.63 1.11
CA ALA A 290 -4.37 8.45 1.40
C ALA A 290 -4.22 9.66 0.48
N ARG A 291 -4.50 9.50 -0.82
CA ARG A 291 -4.50 10.59 -1.80
C ARG A 291 -5.52 11.66 -1.43
N LEU A 292 -6.74 11.26 -1.04
CA LEU A 292 -7.78 12.18 -0.56
C LEU A 292 -7.34 12.99 0.68
N VAL A 293 -6.60 12.37 1.60
CA VAL A 293 -6.05 13.06 2.79
C VAL A 293 -5.03 14.13 2.39
N VAL A 294 -4.20 13.88 1.37
CA VAL A 294 -3.19 14.82 0.89
C VAL A 294 -3.82 15.96 0.06
N GLY A 295 -4.99 15.71 -0.53
CA GLY A 295 -5.73 16.63 -1.40
C GLY A 295 -5.70 16.25 -2.88
N GLU A 296 -5.16 15.07 -3.20
CA GLU A 296 -5.16 14.49 -4.54
C GLU A 296 -6.49 13.74 -4.74
N VAL A 297 -7.44 14.35 -5.44
CA VAL A 297 -8.82 13.84 -5.51
C VAL A 297 -9.09 12.95 -6.71
N GLU A 298 -8.26 13.02 -7.74
CA GLU A 298 -8.49 12.30 -9.00
C GLU A 298 -7.97 10.86 -8.91
N TRP A 299 -8.82 9.91 -9.31
CA TRP A 299 -8.44 8.54 -9.63
C TRP A 299 -8.18 8.42 -11.13
N THR A 300 -6.94 8.65 -11.54
CA THR A 300 -6.52 8.72 -12.94
C THR A 300 -6.58 7.34 -13.63
N PRO A 301 -6.61 7.29 -14.97
CA PRO A 301 -6.53 6.03 -15.71
C PRO A 301 -5.32 5.15 -15.33
N ASN A 302 -4.15 5.75 -15.06
CA ASN A 302 -2.99 4.99 -14.57
C ASN A 302 -3.25 4.37 -13.19
N LEU A 303 -3.91 5.08 -12.27
CA LEU A 303 -4.26 4.52 -10.96
C LEU A 303 -5.28 3.39 -11.09
N ALA A 304 -6.29 3.55 -11.94
CA ALA A 304 -7.26 2.51 -12.25
C ALA A 304 -6.58 1.27 -12.87
N HIS A 305 -5.71 1.45 -13.87
CA HIS A 305 -4.98 0.37 -14.53
C HIS A 305 -4.06 -0.40 -13.56
N TYR A 306 -3.14 0.30 -12.88
CA TYR A 306 -2.13 -0.32 -12.02
C TYR A 306 -2.70 -0.92 -10.72
N SER A 307 -3.86 -0.43 -10.25
CA SER A 307 -4.62 -1.07 -9.17
C SER A 307 -5.55 -2.18 -9.64
N SER A 308 -6.01 -2.05 -10.90
CA SER A 308 -7.06 -2.83 -11.54
C SER A 308 -8.44 -2.68 -10.91
N TYR A 309 -8.70 -1.53 -10.28
CA TYR A 309 -9.99 -1.21 -9.67
C TYR A 309 -10.46 0.19 -10.09
N PRO A 310 -11.76 0.33 -10.43
CA PRO A 310 -12.37 1.65 -10.52
C PRO A 310 -12.48 2.24 -9.10
N GLU A 311 -12.50 3.56 -8.98
CA GLU A 311 -12.70 4.29 -7.71
C GLU A 311 -13.93 3.81 -6.93
N SER A 312 -15.06 3.55 -7.59
CA SER A 312 -16.32 3.08 -7.03
C SER A 312 -16.18 1.75 -6.28
N ALA A 313 -15.30 0.87 -6.75
CA ALA A 313 -14.98 -0.39 -6.06
C ALA A 313 -14.15 -0.19 -4.78
N LEU A 314 -13.43 0.94 -4.65
CA LEU A 314 -12.55 1.22 -3.52
C LEU A 314 -13.32 1.78 -2.31
N ILE A 315 -14.42 2.49 -2.55
CA ILE A 315 -15.19 3.23 -1.55
C ILE A 315 -15.58 2.34 -0.35
N PRO A 316 -16.16 1.13 -0.52
CA PRO A 316 -16.59 0.32 0.62
C PRO A 316 -15.43 -0.06 1.55
N THR A 317 -14.31 -0.46 0.98
CA THR A 317 -13.10 -0.85 1.72
C THR A 317 -12.45 0.35 2.39
N ALA A 318 -12.36 1.49 1.70
CA ALA A 318 -11.83 2.73 2.25
C ALA A 318 -12.71 3.25 3.40
N ASN A 319 -14.04 3.14 3.29
CA ASN A 319 -14.98 3.51 4.35
C ASN A 319 -14.78 2.69 5.63
N LEU A 320 -14.41 1.41 5.53
CA LEU A 320 -14.08 0.61 6.71
C LEU A 320 -12.82 1.13 7.42
N MET A 321 -11.77 1.46 6.66
CA MET A 321 -10.53 2.05 7.19
C MET A 321 -10.79 3.41 7.85
N LEU A 322 -11.58 4.24 7.18
CA LEU A 322 -11.98 5.54 7.69
C LEU A 322 -12.76 5.41 9.00
N ASN A 323 -13.80 4.58 9.02
CA ASN A 323 -14.62 4.35 10.20
C ASN A 323 -13.82 3.80 11.38
N TYR A 324 -12.74 3.07 11.11
CA TYR A 324 -11.80 2.64 12.15
C TYR A 324 -11.03 3.82 12.74
N VAL A 325 -10.53 4.74 11.90
CA VAL A 325 -9.76 5.91 12.31
C VAL A 325 -10.60 6.97 13.04
N LEU A 326 -11.86 7.15 12.66
CA LEU A 326 -12.76 8.13 13.29
C LEU A 326 -13.20 7.71 14.70
N LYS A 327 -13.08 6.43 15.05
CA LYS A 327 -13.41 5.92 16.38
C LYS A 327 -12.30 6.26 17.39
N PRO A 328 -12.62 6.34 18.69
CA PRO A 328 -11.61 6.46 19.74
C PRO A 328 -10.55 5.35 19.62
N ILE A 329 -9.30 5.68 19.97
CA ILE A 329 -8.16 4.77 19.86
C ILE A 329 -8.40 3.51 20.72
N LYS A 330 -8.62 2.37 20.06
CA LYS A 330 -8.79 1.07 20.71
C LYS A 330 -7.47 0.30 20.86
N HIS A 331 -6.60 0.39 19.85
CA HIS A 331 -5.39 -0.41 19.72
C HIS A 331 -4.16 0.52 19.85
N GLN A 332 -3.54 0.49 21.04
CA GLN A 332 -2.53 1.47 21.45
C GLN A 332 -1.18 1.23 20.77
N SER A 333 -0.80 -0.03 20.56
CA SER A 333 0.48 -0.39 19.94
C SER A 333 0.51 0.04 18.49
N PHE A 334 -0.57 -0.21 17.75
CA PHE A 334 -0.78 0.30 16.40
C PHE A 334 -0.71 1.83 16.33
N PHE A 335 -1.47 2.54 17.18
CA PHE A 335 -1.48 4.00 17.20
C PHE A 335 -0.08 4.58 17.47
N ARG A 336 0.63 4.03 18.47
CA ARG A 336 1.98 4.49 18.85
C ARG A 336 3.01 4.22 17.75
N LYS A 337 2.92 3.09 17.05
CA LYS A 337 3.80 2.76 15.92
C LYS A 337 3.78 3.89 14.89
N TYR A 338 2.60 4.32 14.45
CA TYR A 338 2.43 5.35 13.43
C TYR A 338 2.47 6.80 13.96
N ALA A 339 2.49 6.99 15.29
CA ALA A 339 2.71 8.30 15.91
C ALA A 339 4.19 8.72 15.88
N GLY A 340 5.10 7.79 15.55
CA GLY A 340 6.52 8.04 15.45
C GLY A 340 6.89 8.99 14.29
N LYS A 341 8.00 9.73 14.46
CA LYS A 341 8.55 10.62 13.42
C LYS A 341 8.86 9.87 12.11
N LYS A 342 9.28 8.61 12.20
CA LYS A 342 9.52 7.72 11.04
C LYS A 342 8.30 7.61 10.12
N PHE A 343 7.10 7.70 10.67
CA PHE A 343 5.84 7.60 9.94
C PHE A 343 5.14 8.95 9.80
N MET A 344 5.87 10.06 9.89
CA MET A 344 5.31 11.42 9.80
C MET A 344 4.16 11.71 10.77
N LYS A 345 4.06 10.93 11.86
CA LYS A 345 2.99 11.03 12.86
C LYS A 345 1.58 10.87 12.27
N VAL A 346 1.42 10.08 11.21
CA VAL A 346 0.17 9.95 10.45
C VAL A 346 -1.00 9.42 11.27
N SER A 347 -0.78 8.73 12.40
CA SER A 347 -1.89 8.32 13.29
C SER A 347 -2.51 9.49 14.06
N ASN A 348 -1.89 10.67 14.07
CA ASN A 348 -2.47 11.85 14.71
C ASN A 348 -3.70 12.33 13.92
N PRO A 349 -4.89 12.47 14.56
CA PRO A 349 -6.11 12.91 13.88
C PRO A 349 -5.97 14.21 13.06
N PHE A 350 -5.07 15.12 13.46
CA PHE A 350 -4.82 16.35 12.69
C PHE A 350 -4.20 16.09 11.31
N CYS A 351 -3.49 14.97 11.13
CA CYS A 351 -2.85 14.60 9.88
C CYS A 351 -3.80 13.90 8.89
N LEU A 352 -4.99 13.50 9.34
CA LEU A 352 -5.94 12.68 8.58
C LEU A 352 -7.22 13.43 8.18
N LYS A 353 -7.27 14.76 8.40
CA LYS A 353 -8.40 15.58 7.94
C LYS A 353 -8.35 15.69 6.41
N PRO A 354 -9.32 15.13 5.67
CA PRO A 354 -9.36 15.28 4.22
C PRO A 354 -9.62 16.73 3.85
N LYS A 355 -9.07 17.18 2.73
CA LYS A 355 -9.23 18.55 2.24
C LYS A 355 -10.47 18.76 1.35
N ARG A 356 -11.36 17.77 1.24
CA ARG A 356 -12.60 17.85 0.42
C ARG A 356 -13.77 18.46 1.23
N PRO A 357 -14.59 19.37 0.66
CA PRO A 357 -15.67 20.04 1.39
C PRO A 357 -16.87 19.17 1.84
N ASN A 358 -17.15 18.00 1.23
CA ASN A 358 -18.41 17.26 1.43
C ASN A 358 -18.22 15.78 1.82
N TRP A 359 -17.37 15.49 2.80
CA TRP A 359 -16.92 14.12 3.08
C TRP A 359 -17.81 13.30 4.03
N LEU A 360 -18.82 13.91 4.65
CA LEU A 360 -19.70 13.25 5.63
C LEU A 360 -20.85 12.44 5.00
N TYR A 361 -20.91 12.34 3.66
CA TYR A 361 -22.02 11.74 2.93
C TYR A 361 -21.63 10.55 2.01
N PHE A 362 -20.51 9.87 2.28
CA PHE A 362 -20.10 8.64 1.60
C PHE A 362 -19.99 7.45 2.54
#